data_AF-A0ABD1HBJ2-F1
#
_entry.id   AF-A0ABD1HBJ2-F1
#
_cell.length_a   1.000
_cell.length_b   1.000
_cell.length_c   1.000
_cell.angle_alpha   90.00
_cell.angle_beta   90.00
_cell.angle_gamma   90.00
#
_symmetry.space_group_name_H-M   'P 1'
#
loop_
_entity.id
_entity.type
_entity.pdbx_description
1 polymer ?
#
loop_
_entity_poly.entity_id
_entity_poly.type
_entity_poly.pdbx_seq_one_letter_code
_entity_poly.pdbx_strand_id
1 'polypeptide(L)'
;MQPAGDGVDGSAAKGDGDTLESGGYHRDNNHKNMFSGVTIKITLMLVVVGTTLLLLNQSSNPMAFFRTHNLNANSFSFHQYTSPIPPPSSLAKDEKMELEKTLRSATMKDNKTVIITTLNAAWMKPNSLFDLFLESFRIGNGTAHLLDHVVVGAFDETAYERCKAAGLHCYAVTTEGVDFSGETYFMSEDYLKMMWRRIDFLRNVLELGYDFVFTDADIMWLRDPFKKFYKDGDFQIACDH
;
A
#
# COMPACT_ATOMS: atom_id res chain seq x y z
N MET A 1 -35.15 -64.30 51.20
CA MET A 1 -34.36 -65.55 51.09
C MET A 1 -32.91 -65.17 50.83
N GLN A 2 -32.01 -65.66 51.69
CA GLN A 2 -30.57 -65.88 51.51
C GLN A 2 -30.35 -67.25 50.80
N PRO A 3 -29.13 -67.87 50.69
CA PRO A 3 -27.75 -67.50 51.11
C PRO A 3 -26.81 -67.32 49.87
N ALA A 4 -25.47 -67.47 49.83
CA ALA A 4 -24.31 -67.67 50.74
C ALA A 4 -23.04 -67.11 50.00
N GLY A 5 -21.79 -67.08 50.50
CA GLY A 5 -21.14 -67.39 51.78
C GLY A 5 -19.82 -66.57 51.88
N ASP A 6 -19.27 -66.30 53.07
CA ASP A 6 -18.17 -67.02 53.77
C ASP A 6 -16.75 -66.80 53.16
N GLY A 7 -15.65 -66.45 53.85
CA GLY A 7 -15.31 -66.09 55.27
C GLY A 7 -14.01 -65.21 55.30
N VAL A 8 -13.59 -64.47 56.35
CA VAL A 8 -13.08 -64.86 57.71
C VAL A 8 -11.67 -65.52 57.62
N ASP A 9 -10.56 -65.15 58.31
CA ASP A 9 -10.29 -64.26 59.48
C ASP A 9 -8.80 -63.78 59.59
N GLY A 10 -8.48 -62.92 60.57
CA GLY A 10 -7.20 -62.86 61.30
C GLY A 10 -6.18 -61.77 60.89
N SER A 11 -5.38 -61.15 61.78
CA SER A 11 -5.30 -61.22 63.26
C SER A 11 -4.59 -59.94 63.80
N ALA A 12 -4.68 -59.67 65.11
CA ALA A 12 -4.12 -58.47 65.76
C ALA A 12 -2.93 -58.77 66.70
N ALA A 13 -1.98 -57.83 66.81
CA ALA A 13 -0.97 -57.80 67.88
C ALA A 13 -0.51 -56.37 68.19
N LYS A 14 -0.05 -56.12 69.43
CA LYS A 14 0.27 -54.81 70.02
C LYS A 14 1.53 -54.91 70.90
N GLY A 15 2.31 -53.82 70.95
CA GLY A 15 3.42 -53.55 71.86
C GLY A 15 4.55 -52.85 71.10
N ASP A 16 5.50 -52.11 71.67
CA ASP A 16 5.74 -51.42 72.96
C ASP A 16 7.24 -51.00 72.85
N GLY A 17 7.69 -49.88 73.44
CA GLY A 17 9.15 -49.62 73.58
C GLY A 17 9.70 -48.23 73.19
N ASP A 18 9.72 -47.32 74.17
CA ASP A 18 10.88 -46.57 74.67
C ASP A 18 11.92 -45.83 73.77
N THR A 19 11.95 -44.50 73.97
CA THR A 19 13.10 -43.65 74.39
C THR A 19 14.44 -43.63 73.61
N LEU A 20 14.83 -42.46 73.07
CA LEU A 20 15.93 -41.60 73.61
C LEU A 20 16.30 -40.39 72.70
N GLU A 21 16.98 -39.41 73.31
CA GLU A 21 17.47 -38.15 72.71
C GLU A 21 18.61 -38.34 71.69
N SER A 22 18.87 -37.32 70.85
CA SER A 22 20.15 -36.58 70.83
C SER A 22 20.20 -35.54 69.69
N GLY A 23 20.92 -34.43 69.92
CA GLY A 23 21.76 -33.85 68.86
C GLY A 23 21.41 -32.48 68.29
N GLY A 24 22.01 -31.43 68.87
CA GLY A 24 22.89 -30.52 68.10
C GLY A 24 22.27 -29.46 67.16
N TYR A 25 22.41 -28.20 67.57
CA TYR A 25 22.26 -27.02 66.72
C TYR A 25 23.06 -27.09 65.41
N HIS A 26 22.50 -26.57 64.31
CA HIS A 26 23.19 -25.58 63.47
C HIS A 26 22.20 -24.65 62.75
N ARG A 27 22.65 -23.40 62.52
CA ARG A 27 21.88 -22.27 62.01
C ARG A 27 21.96 -22.20 60.49
N ASP A 28 20.83 -22.06 59.80
CA ASP A 28 20.82 -21.68 58.38
C ASP A 28 19.78 -20.61 58.02
N ASN A 29 20.22 -19.67 57.18
CA ASN A 29 19.41 -18.56 56.66
C ASN A 29 18.62 -19.03 55.43
N ASN A 30 17.34 -18.66 55.31
CA ASN A 30 16.68 -18.55 54.00
C ASN A 30 15.36 -17.77 54.07
N HIS A 31 15.41 -16.46 53.87
CA HIS A 31 14.21 -15.69 53.51
C HIS A 31 13.84 -16.02 52.06
N LYS A 32 12.76 -16.78 51.84
CA LYS A 32 12.19 -17.03 50.51
C LYS A 32 10.94 -16.17 50.28
N ASN A 33 10.80 -15.72 49.04
CA ASN A 33 9.88 -14.65 48.63
C ASN A 33 8.40 -15.04 48.70
N MET A 34 7.53 -14.05 48.91
CA MET A 34 6.11 -14.15 48.55
C MET A 34 5.61 -12.84 47.94
N PHE A 35 5.83 -12.66 46.63
CA PHE A 35 5.13 -11.61 45.87
C PHE A 35 3.65 -11.99 45.74
N SER A 36 2.76 -11.09 46.16
CA SER A 36 1.32 -11.33 46.15
C SER A 36 0.81 -11.59 44.72
N GLY A 37 -0.12 -12.55 44.58
CA GLY A 37 -0.77 -12.85 43.30
C GLY A 37 -1.52 -11.65 42.69
N VAL A 38 -1.88 -10.65 43.50
CA VAL A 38 -2.41 -9.37 43.03
C VAL A 38 -1.34 -8.57 42.28
N THR A 39 -0.12 -8.51 42.81
CA THR A 39 1.02 -7.85 42.16
C THR A 39 1.34 -8.51 40.82
N ILE A 40 1.33 -9.85 40.75
CA ILE A 40 1.56 -10.60 39.51
C ILE A 40 0.49 -10.24 38.44
N LYS A 41 -0.79 -10.16 38.83
CA LYS A 41 -1.88 -9.77 37.92
C LYS A 41 -1.77 -8.33 37.42
N ILE A 42 -1.40 -7.38 38.29
CA ILE A 42 -1.18 -5.98 37.92
C ILE A 42 -0.02 -5.87 36.93
N THR A 43 1.11 -6.53 37.20
CA THR A 43 2.26 -6.55 36.29
C THR A 43 1.90 -7.14 34.93
N LEU A 44 1.14 -8.24 34.88
CA LEU A 44 0.64 -8.82 33.63
C LEU A 44 -0.24 -7.84 32.84
N MET A 45 -1.19 -7.16 33.49
CA MET A 45 -2.03 -6.13 32.85
C MET A 45 -1.19 -4.99 32.27
N LEU A 46 -0.23 -4.46 33.03
CA LEU A 46 0.66 -3.38 32.58
C LEU A 46 1.55 -3.82 31.42
N VAL A 47 2.04 -5.07 31.42
CA VAL A 47 2.80 -5.63 30.30
C VAL A 47 1.93 -5.73 29.04
N VAL A 48 0.70 -6.25 29.14
CA VAL A 48 -0.21 -6.38 27.99
C VAL A 48 -0.63 -5.02 27.41
N VAL A 49 -0.95 -4.05 28.26
CA VAL A 49 -1.27 -2.68 27.81
C VAL A 49 -0.03 -2.03 27.19
N GLY A 50 1.15 -2.19 27.80
CA GLY A 50 2.41 -1.66 27.28
C GLY A 50 2.81 -2.24 25.93
N THR A 51 2.70 -3.57 25.74
CA THR A 51 2.98 -4.20 24.43
C THR A 51 1.96 -3.80 23.37
N THR A 52 0.68 -3.68 23.74
CA THR A 52 -0.37 -3.21 22.81
C THR A 52 -0.09 -1.78 22.33
N LEU A 53 0.27 -0.87 23.24
CA LEU A 53 0.63 0.51 22.89
C LEU A 53 1.92 0.58 22.05
N LEU A 54 2.92 -0.27 22.33
CA LEU A 54 4.14 -0.36 21.53
C LEU A 54 3.87 -0.85 20.10
N LEU A 55 3.01 -1.87 19.93
CA LEU A 55 2.62 -2.38 18.61
C LEU A 55 1.85 -1.33 17.80
N LEU A 56 0.92 -0.61 18.42
CA LEU A 56 0.19 0.50 17.78
C LEU A 56 1.12 1.68 17.41
N ASN A 57 2.11 1.99 18.25
CA ASN A 57 3.09 3.03 17.93
C ASN A 57 4.06 2.60 16.80
N GLN A 58 4.37 1.31 16.69
CA GLN A 58 5.11 0.76 15.54
C GLN A 58 4.29 0.79 14.25
N SER A 59 3.00 0.42 14.29
CA SER A 59 2.13 0.52 13.10
C SER A 59 1.93 1.96 12.64
N SER A 60 2.05 2.94 13.55
CA SER A 60 2.00 4.37 13.25
C SER A 60 3.29 4.92 12.60
N ASN A 61 4.35 4.10 12.47
CA ASN A 61 5.63 4.49 11.87
C ASN A 61 6.07 3.51 10.76
N PRO A 62 5.31 3.37 9.65
CA PRO A 62 5.66 2.46 8.55
C PRO A 62 7.06 2.76 7.95
N MET A 63 7.52 4.01 8.01
CA MET A 63 8.85 4.43 7.53
C MET A 63 10.03 3.90 8.36
N ALA A 64 9.83 3.43 9.59
CA ALA A 64 10.91 2.91 10.42
C ALA A 64 11.33 1.48 10.00
N PHE A 65 10.38 0.67 9.52
CA PHE A 65 10.63 -0.70 9.03
C PHE A 65 11.57 -0.73 7.82
N PHE A 66 11.44 0.26 6.93
CA PHE A 66 12.34 0.43 5.78
C PHE A 66 13.74 0.93 6.16
N ARG A 67 13.97 1.38 7.40
CA ARG A 67 15.27 1.94 7.83
C ARG A 67 16.20 0.90 8.48
N THR A 68 15.66 -0.20 9.00
CA THR A 68 16.44 -1.27 9.66
C THR A 68 16.79 -2.44 8.75
N HIS A 69 16.14 -2.58 7.58
CA HIS A 69 16.64 -3.44 6.51
C HIS A 69 17.82 -2.79 5.76
N ASN A 70 18.91 -2.57 6.48
CA ASN A 70 20.26 -2.61 5.91
C ASN A 70 20.53 -4.06 5.44
N LEU A 71 19.89 -4.45 4.35
CA LEU A 71 20.28 -5.63 3.61
C LEU A 71 21.66 -5.34 3.01
N ASN A 72 22.65 -6.02 3.55
CA ASN A 72 24.00 -6.12 3.00
C ASN A 72 23.90 -6.71 1.58
N ALA A 73 23.69 -5.86 0.57
CA ALA A 73 23.36 -6.23 -0.81
C ALA A 73 24.54 -6.82 -1.60
N ASN A 74 25.55 -7.37 -0.90
CA ASN A 74 26.76 -7.95 -1.44
C ASN A 74 26.61 -9.44 -1.83
N SER A 75 25.38 -9.92 -2.05
CA SER A 75 25.10 -11.29 -2.51
C SER A 75 24.34 -11.36 -3.83
N PHE A 76 24.18 -10.23 -4.52
CA PHE A 76 24.04 -10.23 -5.97
C PHE A 76 25.38 -9.82 -6.56
N SER A 77 26.08 -10.77 -7.18
CA SER A 77 27.20 -10.48 -8.07
C SER A 77 26.66 -9.82 -9.33
N PHE A 78 26.27 -8.55 -9.21
CA PHE A 78 26.06 -7.68 -10.34
C PHE A 78 27.43 -7.51 -10.99
N HIS A 79 27.71 -8.29 -12.03
CA HIS A 79 28.88 -8.03 -12.87
C HIS A 79 28.73 -6.59 -13.35
N GLN A 80 29.62 -5.72 -12.86
CA GLN A 80 29.60 -4.30 -13.15
C GLN A 80 30.08 -4.08 -14.58
N TYR A 81 29.24 -4.47 -15.53
CA TYR A 81 29.24 -3.94 -16.88
C TYR A 81 28.84 -2.47 -16.78
N THR A 82 29.85 -1.63 -16.57
CA THR A 82 29.83 -0.23 -16.99
C THR A 82 29.82 -0.17 -18.52
N SER A 83 28.77 -0.73 -19.11
CA SER A 83 28.38 -0.39 -20.47
C SER A 83 28.06 1.10 -20.48
N PRO A 84 28.61 1.89 -21.42
CA PRO A 84 28.16 3.26 -21.62
C PRO A 84 26.64 3.21 -21.84
N ILE A 85 25.88 4.04 -21.11
CA ILE A 85 24.47 4.23 -21.40
C ILE A 85 24.43 4.70 -22.86
N PRO A 86 23.86 3.93 -23.81
CA PRO A 86 23.81 4.36 -25.19
C PRO A 86 23.02 5.67 -25.23
N PRO A 87 23.42 6.65 -26.06
CA PRO A 87 22.63 7.86 -26.22
C PRO A 87 21.20 7.45 -26.59
N PRO A 88 20.16 8.03 -25.97
CA PRO A 88 18.79 7.58 -26.20
C PRO A 88 18.49 7.57 -27.71
N SER A 89 17.89 6.47 -28.16
CA SER A 89 17.50 6.28 -29.56
C SER A 89 16.66 7.47 -30.01
N SER A 90 16.67 7.77 -31.33
CA SER A 90 15.86 8.86 -31.88
C SER A 90 14.40 8.72 -31.43
N LEU A 91 13.85 7.51 -31.54
CA LEU A 91 12.50 7.16 -31.10
C LEU A 91 12.21 7.57 -29.64
N ALA A 92 13.08 7.22 -28.69
CA ALA A 92 12.87 7.57 -27.27
C ALA A 92 12.98 9.08 -26.99
N LYS A 93 13.76 9.82 -27.81
CA LYS A 93 13.79 11.29 -27.76
C LYS A 93 12.52 11.89 -28.33
N ASP A 94 12.02 11.33 -29.43
CA ASP A 94 10.81 11.77 -30.12
C ASP A 94 9.57 11.54 -29.24
N GLU A 95 9.46 10.37 -28.58
CA GLU A 95 8.42 10.10 -27.56
C GLU A 95 8.45 11.13 -26.42
N LYS A 96 9.63 11.38 -25.83
CA LYS A 96 9.77 12.34 -24.72
C LYS A 96 9.44 13.78 -25.16
N MET A 97 9.79 14.16 -26.40
CA MET A 97 9.46 15.47 -26.97
C MET A 97 7.95 15.64 -27.18
N GLU A 98 7.26 14.64 -27.73
CA GLU A 98 5.81 14.68 -27.92
C GLU A 98 5.06 14.64 -26.58
N LEU A 99 5.57 13.93 -25.57
CA LEU A 99 5.06 14.00 -24.20
C LEU A 99 5.16 15.42 -23.63
N GLU A 100 6.37 16.01 -23.65
CA GLU A 100 6.59 17.36 -23.11
C GLU A 100 5.72 18.42 -23.83
N LYS A 101 5.58 18.32 -25.14
CA LYS A 101 4.70 19.17 -25.97
C LYS A 101 3.22 19.03 -25.60
N THR A 102 2.76 17.80 -25.31
CA THR A 102 1.38 17.54 -24.87
C THR A 102 1.13 18.14 -23.49
N LEU A 103 2.02 17.89 -22.52
CA LEU A 103 1.96 18.47 -21.17
C LEU A 103 1.99 20.00 -21.18
N ARG A 104 2.86 20.59 -22.02
CA ARG A 104 2.98 22.05 -22.19
C ARG A 104 1.69 22.69 -22.72
N SER A 105 0.92 21.97 -23.53
CA SER A 105 -0.36 22.44 -24.08
C SER A 105 -1.50 22.38 -23.06
N ALA A 106 -1.43 21.43 -22.12
CA ALA A 106 -2.40 21.25 -21.04
C ALA A 106 -2.06 22.03 -19.74
N THR A 107 -0.90 22.69 -19.68
CA THR A 107 -0.37 23.29 -18.45
C THR A 107 -1.28 24.38 -17.86
N MET A 108 -1.58 24.27 -16.55
CA MET A 108 -2.15 25.36 -15.76
C MET A 108 -1.14 26.50 -15.60
N LYS A 109 -1.62 27.74 -15.77
CA LYS A 109 -0.77 28.95 -15.89
C LYS A 109 0.19 29.18 -14.72
N ASP A 110 -0.17 28.73 -13.53
CA ASP A 110 0.51 29.14 -12.30
C ASP A 110 1.66 28.20 -11.92
N ASN A 111 1.49 26.88 -12.07
CA ASN A 111 2.31 25.87 -11.38
C ASN A 111 2.81 24.68 -12.25
N LYS A 112 2.86 24.77 -13.59
CA LYS A 112 3.19 23.61 -14.45
C LYS A 112 2.30 22.36 -14.22
N THR A 113 1.15 22.53 -13.59
CA THR A 113 0.29 21.41 -13.20
C THR A 113 -0.62 20.98 -14.34
N VAL A 114 -0.86 19.68 -14.47
CA VAL A 114 -1.85 19.08 -15.39
C VAL A 114 -2.80 18.14 -14.64
N ILE A 115 -3.95 17.82 -15.21
CA ILE A 115 -4.81 16.72 -14.75
C ILE A 115 -4.57 15.54 -15.68
N ILE A 116 -4.30 14.36 -15.13
CA ILE A 116 -4.00 13.16 -15.91
C ILE A 116 -5.04 12.08 -15.64
N THR A 117 -5.57 11.51 -16.71
CA THR A 117 -6.26 10.21 -16.69
C THR A 117 -5.62 9.26 -17.69
N THR A 118 -5.82 7.95 -17.52
CA THR A 118 -5.28 6.94 -18.47
C THR A 118 -6.30 5.87 -18.77
N LEU A 119 -6.52 5.59 -20.05
CA LEU A 119 -7.65 4.81 -20.54
C LEU A 119 -7.29 3.92 -21.72
N ASN A 120 -8.12 2.90 -21.90
CA ASN A 120 -8.16 2.04 -23.07
C ASN A 120 -9.57 2.08 -23.71
N ALA A 121 -9.74 1.43 -24.86
CA ALA A 121 -10.99 1.45 -25.62
C ALA A 121 -12.20 0.89 -24.86
N ALA A 122 -11.99 -0.03 -23.90
CA ALA A 122 -13.06 -0.63 -23.11
C ALA A 122 -13.88 0.40 -22.32
N TRP A 123 -13.20 1.40 -21.74
CA TRP A 123 -13.81 2.50 -20.97
C TRP A 123 -14.38 3.62 -21.87
N MET A 124 -14.09 3.57 -23.16
CA MET A 124 -14.24 4.66 -24.15
C MET A 124 -15.26 4.31 -25.25
N LYS A 125 -16.41 3.72 -24.87
CA LYS A 125 -17.55 3.51 -25.78
C LYS A 125 -18.47 4.74 -25.83
N PRO A 126 -19.23 4.99 -26.92
CA PRO A 126 -20.20 6.10 -26.94
C PRO A 126 -21.23 5.98 -25.80
N ASN A 127 -21.45 7.07 -25.08
CA ASN A 127 -22.26 7.16 -23.86
C ASN A 127 -21.76 6.25 -22.70
N SER A 128 -20.45 6.11 -22.52
CA SER A 128 -19.82 5.35 -21.43
C SER A 128 -19.29 6.25 -20.29
N LEU A 129 -18.60 5.63 -19.33
CA LEU A 129 -17.91 6.29 -18.22
C LEU A 129 -17.04 7.47 -18.65
N PHE A 130 -16.31 7.39 -19.76
CA PHE A 130 -15.52 8.52 -20.24
C PHE A 130 -16.36 9.75 -20.60
N ASP A 131 -17.57 9.56 -21.15
CA ASP A 131 -18.45 10.70 -21.46
C ASP A 131 -19.06 11.29 -20.17
N LEU A 132 -19.35 10.45 -19.16
CA LEU A 132 -19.77 10.88 -17.83
C LEU A 132 -18.66 11.63 -17.08
N PHE A 133 -17.41 11.19 -17.21
CA PHE A 133 -16.22 11.89 -16.70
C PHE A 133 -16.16 13.30 -17.27
N LEU A 134 -16.16 13.45 -18.59
CA LEU A 134 -16.12 14.77 -19.24
C LEU A 134 -17.34 15.63 -18.87
N GLU A 135 -18.54 15.06 -18.84
CA GLU A 135 -19.74 15.79 -18.46
C GLU A 135 -19.69 16.26 -17.01
N SER A 136 -19.10 15.50 -16.09
CA SER A 136 -18.95 15.87 -14.68
C SER A 136 -18.16 17.18 -14.50
N PHE A 137 -17.14 17.43 -15.33
CA PHE A 137 -16.45 18.71 -15.36
C PHE A 137 -17.35 19.82 -15.93
N ARG A 138 -18.11 19.56 -17.00
CA ARG A 138 -18.96 20.58 -17.64
C ARG A 138 -20.06 21.09 -16.70
N ILE A 139 -20.69 20.19 -15.95
CA ILE A 139 -21.80 20.51 -15.03
C ILE A 139 -21.35 20.85 -13.61
N GLY A 140 -20.11 20.53 -13.25
CA GLY A 140 -19.58 20.74 -11.90
C GLY A 140 -19.34 22.22 -11.57
N ASN A 141 -19.45 22.56 -10.29
CA ASN A 141 -19.34 23.94 -9.84
C ASN A 141 -17.90 24.43 -9.92
N GLY A 142 -17.61 25.21 -10.95
CA GLY A 142 -16.30 25.79 -11.22
C GLY A 142 -15.30 24.83 -11.87
N THR A 143 -15.71 23.65 -12.35
CA THR A 143 -14.78 22.64 -12.92
C THR A 143 -14.67 22.65 -14.43
N ALA A 144 -15.59 23.29 -15.18
CA ALA A 144 -15.58 23.25 -16.64
C ALA A 144 -14.25 23.70 -17.28
N HIS A 145 -13.61 24.73 -16.73
CA HIS A 145 -12.31 25.24 -17.19
C HIS A 145 -11.13 24.28 -16.97
N LEU A 146 -11.30 23.25 -16.12
CA LEU A 146 -10.25 22.26 -15.86
C LEU A 146 -10.12 21.25 -17.00
N LEU A 147 -11.12 21.13 -17.90
CA LEU A 147 -11.02 20.27 -19.09
C LEU A 147 -9.90 20.69 -20.04
N ASP A 148 -9.64 21.99 -20.14
CA ASP A 148 -8.53 22.55 -20.92
C ASP A 148 -7.15 22.08 -20.42
N HIS A 149 -7.11 21.47 -19.22
CA HIS A 149 -5.92 20.99 -18.52
C HIS A 149 -5.88 19.46 -18.36
N VAL A 150 -6.82 18.72 -18.98
CA VAL A 150 -6.85 17.25 -18.94
C VAL A 150 -5.99 16.65 -20.05
N VAL A 151 -5.02 15.81 -19.65
CA VAL A 151 -4.24 14.93 -20.51
C VAL A 151 -4.74 13.50 -20.36
N VAL A 152 -5.08 12.85 -21.48
CA VAL A 152 -5.42 11.43 -21.52
C VAL A 152 -4.22 10.64 -22.04
N GLY A 153 -3.66 9.78 -21.19
CA GLY A 153 -2.74 8.73 -21.63
C GLY A 153 -3.53 7.54 -22.18
N ALA A 154 -3.54 7.38 -23.50
CA ALA A 154 -4.23 6.30 -24.19
C ALA A 154 -3.34 5.07 -24.33
N PHE A 155 -3.80 3.90 -23.89
CA PHE A 155 -3.04 2.63 -23.98
C PHE A 155 -3.22 1.89 -25.32
N ASP A 156 -4.12 2.38 -26.18
CA ASP A 156 -4.38 1.83 -27.51
C ASP A 156 -4.83 2.92 -28.50
N GLU A 157 -4.82 2.58 -29.79
CA GLU A 157 -5.16 3.49 -30.89
C GLU A 157 -6.62 3.98 -30.84
N THR A 158 -7.58 3.12 -30.46
CA THR A 158 -9.00 3.50 -30.39
C THR A 158 -9.26 4.50 -29.28
N ALA A 159 -8.61 4.32 -28.12
CA ALA A 159 -8.62 5.29 -27.03
C ALA A 159 -7.99 6.64 -27.45
N TYR A 160 -6.88 6.60 -28.19
CA TYR A 160 -6.20 7.79 -28.68
C TYR A 160 -7.03 8.59 -29.69
N GLU A 161 -7.63 7.91 -30.69
CA GLU A 161 -8.51 8.55 -31.66
C GLU A 161 -9.76 9.15 -31.00
N ARG A 162 -10.37 8.45 -30.03
CA ARG A 162 -11.51 9.01 -29.29
C ARG A 162 -11.13 10.24 -28.48
N CYS A 163 -9.98 10.21 -27.80
CA CYS A 163 -9.49 11.37 -27.06
C CYS A 163 -9.38 12.61 -27.97
N LYS A 164 -8.81 12.44 -29.18
CA LYS A 164 -8.69 13.53 -30.16
C LYS A 164 -10.06 14.00 -30.65
N ALA A 165 -10.98 13.07 -30.92
CA ALA A 165 -12.36 13.39 -31.31
C ALA A 165 -13.13 14.15 -30.20
N ALA A 166 -12.77 13.97 -28.93
CA ALA A 166 -13.30 14.72 -27.79
C ALA A 166 -12.65 16.11 -27.60
N GLY A 167 -11.61 16.45 -28.38
CA GLY A 167 -10.93 17.76 -28.34
C GLY A 167 -9.98 17.96 -27.16
N LEU A 168 -9.45 16.87 -26.59
CA LEU A 168 -8.56 16.90 -25.41
C LEU A 168 -7.08 16.79 -25.78
N HIS A 169 -6.20 16.93 -24.79
CA HIS A 169 -4.77 16.65 -24.94
C HIS A 169 -4.53 15.15 -24.82
N CYS A 170 -3.99 14.53 -25.87
CA CYS A 170 -3.89 13.07 -25.98
C CYS A 170 -2.44 12.64 -26.14
N TYR A 171 -2.01 11.68 -25.32
CA TYR A 171 -0.70 11.05 -25.43
C TYR A 171 -0.85 9.54 -25.62
N ALA A 172 -0.21 8.97 -26.63
CA ALA A 172 -0.17 7.53 -26.83
C ALA A 172 0.87 6.91 -25.90
N VAL A 173 0.43 6.19 -24.87
CA VAL A 173 1.32 5.46 -23.96
C VAL A 173 1.75 4.17 -24.66
N THR A 174 2.92 4.19 -25.30
CA THR A 174 3.40 3.07 -26.11
C THR A 174 3.52 1.78 -25.32
N THR A 175 3.18 0.66 -25.94
CA THR A 175 3.06 -0.65 -25.29
C THR A 175 3.57 -1.73 -26.26
N GLU A 176 4.83 -2.12 -26.10
CA GLU A 176 5.42 -3.12 -27.00
C GLU A 176 4.73 -4.48 -26.82
N GLY A 177 4.14 -4.99 -27.91
CA GLY A 177 3.68 -6.37 -28.01
C GLY A 177 2.38 -6.73 -27.28
N VAL A 178 1.59 -5.76 -26.80
CA VAL A 178 0.30 -6.03 -26.14
C VAL A 178 -0.79 -5.08 -26.63
N ASP A 179 -1.91 -5.64 -27.09
CA ASP A 179 -3.13 -4.90 -27.40
C ASP A 179 -3.98 -4.73 -26.13
N PHE A 180 -4.09 -3.49 -25.66
CA PHE A 180 -4.88 -3.14 -24.48
C PHE A 180 -6.31 -2.69 -24.80
N SER A 181 -6.80 -2.76 -26.04
CA SER A 181 -8.14 -2.29 -26.41
C SER A 181 -9.28 -3.05 -25.71
N GLY A 182 -9.05 -4.30 -25.29
CA GLY A 182 -10.00 -5.12 -24.54
C GLY A 182 -10.21 -4.68 -23.08
N GLU A 183 -11.27 -5.18 -22.46
CA GLU A 183 -11.38 -5.14 -21.00
C GLU A 183 -10.33 -6.09 -20.41
N THR A 184 -9.46 -5.58 -19.53
CA THR A 184 -8.45 -6.39 -18.84
C THR A 184 -8.98 -6.83 -17.49
N TYR A 185 -9.11 -8.14 -17.27
CA TYR A 185 -9.52 -8.67 -15.97
C TYR A 185 -8.50 -8.28 -14.90
N PHE A 186 -9.01 -7.84 -13.74
CA PHE A 186 -8.19 -7.46 -12.59
C PHE A 186 -7.17 -8.55 -12.25
N MET A 187 -5.91 -8.15 -12.03
CA MET A 187 -4.75 -9.03 -11.77
C MET A 187 -4.34 -9.98 -12.90
N SER A 188 -4.90 -9.86 -14.12
CA SER A 188 -4.33 -10.53 -15.31
C SER A 188 -2.93 -9.99 -15.65
N GLU A 189 -2.14 -10.77 -16.39
CA GLU A 189 -0.79 -10.34 -16.82
C GLU A 189 -0.84 -9.02 -17.61
N ASP A 190 -1.83 -8.87 -18.48
CA ASP A 190 -2.02 -7.67 -19.28
C ASP A 190 -2.51 -6.49 -18.44
N TYR A 191 -3.44 -6.70 -17.50
CA TYR A 191 -3.78 -5.67 -16.50
C TYR A 191 -2.53 -5.16 -15.77
N LEU A 192 -1.66 -6.06 -15.31
CA LEU A 192 -0.43 -5.69 -14.61
C LEU A 192 0.56 -4.94 -15.52
N LYS A 193 0.75 -5.36 -16.77
CA LYS A 193 1.58 -4.62 -17.75
C LYS A 193 1.03 -3.21 -18.00
N MET A 194 -0.28 -3.06 -18.17
CA MET A 194 -0.94 -1.76 -18.33
C MET A 194 -0.71 -0.86 -17.11
N MET A 195 -0.82 -1.40 -15.89
CA MET A 195 -0.52 -0.65 -14.66
C MET A 195 0.96 -0.27 -14.54
N TRP A 196 1.89 -1.13 -14.94
CA TRP A 196 3.31 -0.76 -14.98
C TRP A 196 3.60 0.36 -15.99
N ARG A 197 2.96 0.35 -17.16
CA ARG A 197 3.10 1.43 -18.15
C ARG A 197 2.38 2.71 -17.71
N ARG A 198 1.28 2.63 -16.94
CA ARG A 198 0.69 3.78 -16.22
C ARG A 198 1.71 4.42 -15.29
N ILE A 199 2.37 3.63 -14.44
CA ILE A 199 3.36 4.11 -13.46
C ILE A 199 4.59 4.72 -14.18
N ASP A 200 5.07 4.06 -15.23
CA ASP A 200 6.21 4.54 -16.04
C ASP A 200 5.90 5.88 -16.73
N PHE A 201 4.70 6.01 -17.32
CA PHE A 201 4.20 7.28 -17.87
C PHE A 201 4.15 8.39 -16.82
N LEU A 202 3.56 8.14 -15.65
CA LEU A 202 3.50 9.14 -14.57
C LEU A 202 4.90 9.53 -14.04
N ARG A 203 5.85 8.58 -13.96
CA ARG A 203 7.26 8.89 -13.63
C ARG A 203 7.88 9.83 -14.66
N ASN A 204 7.67 9.58 -15.95
CA ASN A 204 8.22 10.40 -17.03
C ASN A 204 7.66 11.85 -17.01
N VAL A 205 6.42 12.06 -16.53
CA VAL A 205 5.85 13.39 -16.30
C VAL A 205 6.60 14.14 -15.19
N LEU A 206 6.88 13.48 -14.06
CA LEU A 206 7.67 14.07 -12.96
C LEU A 206 9.12 14.36 -13.39
N GLU A 207 9.74 13.47 -14.17
CA GLU A 207 11.09 13.68 -14.73
C GLU A 207 11.19 14.86 -15.70
N LEU A 208 10.07 15.29 -16.29
CA LEU A 208 9.96 16.52 -17.09
C LEU A 208 9.70 17.77 -16.23
N GLY A 209 9.54 17.62 -14.92
CA GLY A 209 9.30 18.70 -13.97
C GLY A 209 7.91 19.32 -14.12
N TYR A 210 6.89 18.48 -14.30
CA TYR A 210 5.47 18.84 -14.23
C TYR A 210 4.83 18.20 -13.00
N ASP A 211 3.99 18.97 -12.30
CA ASP A 211 3.10 18.44 -11.28
C ASP A 211 1.83 17.85 -11.93
N PHE A 212 1.18 16.89 -11.29
CA PHE A 212 -0.12 16.40 -11.78
C PHE A 212 -1.10 16.01 -10.69
N VAL A 213 -2.39 16.11 -11.02
CA VAL A 213 -3.47 15.39 -10.32
C VAL A 213 -3.85 14.19 -11.16
N PHE A 214 -3.67 12.97 -10.65
CA PHE A 214 -4.14 11.77 -11.31
C PHE A 214 -5.59 11.47 -10.94
N THR A 215 -6.40 11.06 -11.92
CA THR A 215 -7.79 10.64 -11.73
C THR A 215 -8.11 9.50 -12.70
N ASP A 216 -8.73 8.43 -12.20
CA ASP A 216 -9.41 7.47 -13.06
C ASP A 216 -10.70 8.09 -13.63
N ALA A 217 -11.20 7.56 -14.75
CA ALA A 217 -12.36 8.13 -15.47
C ALA A 217 -13.72 7.65 -14.97
N ASP A 218 -13.76 6.90 -13.86
CA ASP A 218 -14.95 6.61 -13.08
C ASP A 218 -15.18 7.63 -11.93
N ILE A 219 -14.25 8.58 -11.74
CA ILE A 219 -14.34 9.66 -10.75
C ILE A 219 -15.02 10.92 -11.33
N MET A 220 -16.01 11.47 -10.62
CA MET A 220 -16.76 12.66 -11.04
C MET A 220 -16.23 13.97 -10.43
N TRP A 221 -15.98 14.97 -11.28
CA TRP A 221 -15.38 16.26 -10.91
C TRP A 221 -16.42 17.37 -10.68
N LEU A 222 -17.19 17.24 -9.59
CA LEU A 222 -18.33 18.12 -9.29
C LEU A 222 -17.97 19.47 -8.65
N ARG A 223 -16.73 19.66 -8.16
CA ARG A 223 -16.21 20.92 -7.59
C ARG A 223 -14.70 21.01 -7.79
N ASP A 224 -14.18 22.22 -7.97
CA ASP A 224 -12.75 22.53 -8.05
C ASP A 224 -12.00 22.08 -6.76
N PRO A 225 -11.05 21.13 -6.85
CA PRO A 225 -10.29 20.65 -5.70
C PRO A 225 -9.02 21.46 -5.42
N PHE A 226 -8.53 22.31 -6.35
CA PHE A 226 -7.22 22.97 -6.22
C PHE A 226 -7.14 23.91 -5.03
N LYS A 227 -8.28 24.46 -4.60
CA LYS A 227 -8.42 25.29 -3.39
C LYS A 227 -8.27 24.51 -2.07
N LYS A 228 -8.24 23.17 -2.12
CA LYS A 228 -8.10 22.28 -0.96
C LYS A 228 -6.73 21.61 -0.85
N PHE A 229 -5.93 21.59 -1.91
CA PHE A 229 -4.61 20.96 -1.88
C PHE A 229 -3.67 21.75 -0.96
N TYR A 230 -2.85 21.01 -0.20
CA TYR A 230 -1.74 21.58 0.54
C TYR A 230 -0.66 22.04 -0.46
N LYS A 231 -0.20 23.29 -0.34
CA LYS A 231 0.75 23.89 -1.29
C LYS A 231 2.18 23.35 -1.14
N ASP A 232 2.43 22.71 -0.01
CA ASP A 232 3.70 22.18 0.49
C ASP A 232 3.65 20.64 0.61
N GLY A 233 2.62 19.98 0.08
CA GLY A 233 2.48 18.54 0.12
C GLY A 233 3.02 17.86 -1.14
N ASP A 234 4.19 17.23 -1.03
CA ASP A 234 4.89 16.50 -2.12
C ASP A 234 4.04 15.39 -2.77
N PHE A 235 3.15 14.76 -2.00
CA PHE A 235 2.22 13.74 -2.47
C PHE A 235 0.93 13.78 -1.67
N GLN A 236 -0.21 13.73 -2.34
CA GLN A 236 -1.54 13.80 -1.73
C GLN A 236 -2.45 12.76 -2.38
N ILE A 237 -3.23 12.04 -1.57
CA ILE A 237 -4.17 11.01 -2.00
C ILE A 237 -5.55 11.29 -1.40
N ALA A 238 -6.61 11.05 -2.17
CA ALA A 238 -7.97 11.07 -1.64
C ALA A 238 -8.20 9.83 -0.76
N CYS A 239 -8.81 10.04 0.41
CA CYS A 239 -9.21 8.97 1.31
C CYS A 239 -10.72 9.07 1.56
N ASP A 240 -11.38 7.92 1.62
CA ASP A 240 -12.71 7.82 2.21
C ASP A 240 -12.63 8.09 3.74
N HIS A 241 -13.75 8.52 4.33
CA HIS A 241 -13.90 8.82 5.77
C HIS A 241 -15.06 8.00 6.36
#